data_AF-A0A835LDX4-F1
#
_entry.id   AF-A0A835LDX4-F1
#
_cell.length_a   1.000
_cell.length_b   1.000
_cell.length_c   1.000
_cell.angle_alpha   90.00
_cell.angle_beta   90.00
_cell.angle_gamma   90.00
#
_symmetry.space_group_name_H-M   'P 1'
#
loop_
_entity.id
_entity.type
_entity.pdbx_description
1 polymer ?
#
loop_
_entity_poly.entity_id
_entity_poly.type
_entity_poly.pdbx_seq_one_letter_code
_entity_poly.pdbx_strand_id
1 'polypeptide(L)'
;MGPAGHPFKSCRGQQTEHHKGLREWTKATVDDLILPVEAYHLYDRLGNLITHEERFSIPRIPAINELCIQAGVNLPKLPTKRRKPVIRISKSEIIDANEDDLLDPMPEVSPEPILTEIPVSEIVSPC
;
A
#
# COMPACT_ATOMS: atom_id res chain seq x y z
N MET A 1 3.29 12.48 -27.93
CA MET A 1 3.68 13.69 -27.17
C MET A 1 5.08 13.43 -26.63
N GLY A 2 6.03 14.32 -26.91
CA GLY A 2 7.46 14.10 -26.61
C GLY A 2 7.90 14.65 -25.25
N PRO A 3 9.20 14.53 -24.91
CA PRO A 3 9.78 14.86 -23.61
C PRO A 3 9.79 16.37 -23.27
N ALA A 4 9.51 17.24 -24.24
CA ALA A 4 9.37 18.68 -24.01
C ALA A 4 7.89 19.06 -23.93
N GLY A 5 7.53 19.86 -22.92
CA GLY A 5 6.21 20.47 -22.83
C GLY A 5 5.86 21.22 -24.12
N HIS A 6 4.61 21.15 -24.56
CA HIS A 6 4.16 21.88 -25.75
C HIS A 6 3.27 23.07 -25.36
N PRO A 7 3.35 24.20 -26.07
CA PRO A 7 2.51 25.37 -25.78
C PRO A 7 1.02 25.14 -26.13
N PHE A 8 0.70 24.04 -26.81
CA PHE A 8 -0.66 23.73 -27.22
C PHE A 8 -1.55 23.37 -26.04
N LYS A 9 -2.74 23.98 -25.95
CA LYS A 9 -3.79 23.57 -25.00
C LYS A 9 -4.54 22.37 -25.56
N SER A 10 -3.88 21.22 -25.70
CA SER A 10 -4.49 20.00 -26.26
C SER A 10 -5.33 19.24 -25.23
N CYS A 11 -5.20 19.56 -23.95
CA CYS A 11 -5.88 18.86 -22.87
C CYS A 11 -7.35 19.29 -22.79
N ARG A 12 -8.26 18.34 -23.05
CA ARG A 12 -9.70 18.53 -22.91
C ARG A 12 -10.12 18.00 -21.54
N GLY A 13 -10.59 18.90 -20.67
CA GLY A 13 -11.07 18.61 -19.32
C GLY A 13 -12.01 19.73 -18.87
N GLN A 14 -12.80 19.50 -17.83
CA GLN A 14 -13.71 20.51 -17.29
C GLN A 14 -12.89 21.70 -16.72
N GLN A 15 -13.30 22.95 -17.00
CA GLN A 15 -12.62 24.18 -16.54
C GLN A 15 -11.21 24.46 -17.11
N THR A 16 -10.81 23.88 -18.25
CA THR A 16 -9.47 24.12 -18.85
C THR A 16 -9.18 25.58 -19.21
N GLU A 17 -10.20 26.40 -19.39
CA GLU A 17 -10.08 27.85 -19.64
C GLU A 17 -9.54 28.64 -18.42
N HIS A 18 -9.81 28.16 -17.20
CA HIS A 18 -9.30 28.75 -15.95
C HIS A 18 -7.84 28.34 -15.67
N HIS A 19 -7.43 27.16 -16.13
CA HIS A 19 -6.05 26.68 -15.97
C HIS A 19 -5.15 27.23 -17.09
N LYS A 20 -4.77 28.51 -16.98
CA LYS A 20 -3.83 29.21 -17.90
C LYS A 20 -2.35 28.89 -17.64
N GLY A 21 -2.03 27.69 -17.15
CA GLY A 21 -0.65 27.26 -16.89
C GLY A 21 0.04 26.71 -18.14
N LEU A 22 1.34 27.00 -18.28
CA LEU A 22 2.21 26.27 -19.21
C LEU A 22 2.26 24.80 -18.76
N ARG A 23 2.07 23.85 -19.68
CA ARG A 23 2.17 22.42 -19.39
C ARG A 23 3.57 21.96 -19.71
N GLU A 24 4.42 21.96 -18.68
CA GLU A 24 5.79 21.47 -18.78
C GLU A 24 5.88 20.08 -18.15
N TRP A 25 6.49 19.13 -18.87
CA TRP A 25 6.90 17.87 -18.28
C TRP A 25 8.06 18.14 -17.34
N THR A 26 7.84 17.94 -16.05
CA THR A 26 8.90 18.03 -15.03
C THR A 26 9.24 16.63 -14.56
N LYS A 27 10.49 16.44 -14.13
CA LYS A 27 10.91 15.20 -13.47
C LYS A 27 10.19 15.10 -12.12
N ALA A 28 9.20 14.21 -12.04
CA ALA A 28 8.53 13.90 -10.79
C ALA A 28 9.46 13.09 -9.87
N THR A 29 9.34 13.35 -8.58
CA THR A 29 9.92 12.56 -7.50
C THR A 29 8.86 11.64 -6.90
N VAL A 30 9.28 10.67 -6.08
CA VAL A 30 8.33 9.77 -5.41
C VAL A 30 7.38 10.54 -4.50
N ASP A 31 7.84 11.63 -3.89
CA ASP A 31 7.04 12.49 -3.01
C ASP A 31 5.92 13.24 -3.77
N ASP A 32 6.09 13.45 -5.08
CA ASP A 32 5.05 14.03 -5.94
C ASP A 32 3.93 13.02 -6.26
N LEU A 33 4.18 11.72 -6.03
CA LEU A 33 3.25 10.63 -6.31
C LEU A 33 2.61 10.08 -5.02
N ILE A 34 3.40 9.98 -3.95
CA ILE A 34 2.99 9.36 -2.70
C ILE A 34 2.92 10.43 -1.63
N LEU A 35 1.70 10.71 -1.15
CA LEU A 35 1.51 11.60 -0.02
C LEU A 35 2.14 10.98 1.24
N PRO A 36 2.84 11.78 2.08
CA PRO A 36 3.43 11.32 3.34
C PRO A 36 2.35 11.13 4.41
N VAL A 37 1.41 10.23 4.15
CA VAL A 37 0.34 9.85 5.07
C VAL A 37 0.84 8.70 5.93
N GLU A 38 0.68 8.83 7.23
CA GLU A 38 1.01 7.78 8.19
C GLU A 38 -0.25 7.05 8.66
N ALA A 39 -0.14 5.73 8.85
CA ALA A 39 -1.17 4.88 9.40
C ALA A 39 -0.63 4.10 10.61
N TYR A 40 -1.51 3.74 11.55
CA TYR A 40 -1.14 2.81 12.62
C TYR A 40 -1.01 1.40 12.06
N HIS A 41 0.05 0.71 12.47
CA HIS A 41 0.21 -0.70 12.15
C HIS A 41 -0.43 -1.56 13.25
N LEU A 42 -1.42 -2.36 12.87
CA LEU A 42 -2.12 -3.27 13.77
C LEU A 42 -1.75 -4.71 13.46
N TYR A 43 -1.32 -5.45 14.48
CA TYR A 43 -1.12 -6.90 14.35
C TYR A 43 -2.42 -7.59 13.94
N ASP A 44 -3.54 -7.25 14.59
CA ASP A 44 -4.87 -7.77 14.25
C ASP A 44 -5.84 -6.63 13.91
N ARG A 45 -6.19 -6.51 12.62
CA ARG A 45 -7.04 -5.43 12.09
C ARG A 45 -8.51 -5.53 12.50
N LEU A 46 -8.98 -6.71 12.91
CA LEU A 46 -10.32 -6.92 13.45
C LEU A 46 -10.34 -6.87 14.98
N GLY A 47 -9.21 -6.56 15.60
CA GLY A 47 -9.08 -6.39 17.04
C GLY A 47 -9.72 -5.11 17.54
N ASN A 48 -9.33 -4.73 18.76
CA ASN A 48 -9.85 -3.53 19.39
C ASN A 48 -9.44 -2.26 18.65
N LEU A 49 -10.31 -1.25 18.69
CA LEU A 49 -9.97 0.07 18.21
C LEU A 49 -8.85 0.67 19.08
N ILE A 50 -7.99 1.44 18.45
CA ILE A 50 -6.92 2.18 19.13
C ILE A 50 -7.54 3.25 20.01
N THR A 51 -7.29 3.17 21.31
CA THR A 51 -7.69 4.21 22.27
C THR A 51 -6.74 5.40 22.21
N HIS A 52 -7.15 6.54 22.76
CA HIS A 52 -6.32 7.74 22.74
C HIS A 52 -5.03 7.55 23.55
N GLU A 53 -5.07 6.78 24.65
CA GLU A 53 -3.89 6.47 25.46
C GLU A 53 -2.87 5.60 24.70
N GLU A 54 -3.33 4.70 23.83
CA GLU A 54 -2.48 3.77 23.07
C GLU A 54 -1.80 4.39 21.85
N ARG A 55 -2.17 5.64 21.48
CA ARG A 55 -1.69 6.30 20.24
C ARG A 55 -0.16 6.41 20.12
N PHE A 56 0.57 6.35 21.23
CA PHE A 56 2.03 6.40 21.27
C PHE A 56 2.69 5.03 21.44
N SER A 57 1.91 4.03 21.86
CA SER A 57 2.38 2.64 22.03
C SER A 57 2.34 1.86 20.72
N ILE A 58 1.49 2.28 19.79
CA ILE A 58 1.29 1.63 18.50
C ILE A 58 2.17 2.31 17.43
N PRO A 59 2.98 1.54 16.68
CA PRO A 59 3.83 2.10 15.64
C PRO A 59 3.00 2.73 14.52
N ARG A 60 3.47 3.88 14.05
CA ARG A 60 2.95 4.56 12.85
C ARG A 60 3.93 4.32 11.71
N ILE A 61 3.42 3.88 10.56
CA ILE A 61 4.19 3.57 9.36
C ILE A 61 3.57 4.31 8.16
N PRO A 62 4.30 4.47 7.04
CA PRO A 62 3.70 5.01 5.82
C PRO A 62 2.44 4.21 5.43
N ALA A 63 1.37 4.92 5.07
CA ALA A 63 0.09 4.29 4.75
C ALA A 63 0.22 3.29 3.58
N ILE A 64 1.12 3.56 2.63
CA ILE A 64 1.42 2.64 1.54
C ILE A 64 2.00 1.30 2.05
N ASN A 65 2.87 1.34 3.07
CA ASN A 65 3.43 0.13 3.66
C ASN A 65 2.33 -0.69 4.33
N GLU A 66 1.45 -0.05 5.10
CA GLU A 66 0.30 -0.71 5.70
C GLU A 66 -0.60 -1.32 4.62
N LEU A 67 -0.93 -0.60 3.55
CA LEU A 67 -1.72 -1.14 2.44
C LEU A 67 -1.08 -2.37 1.78
N CYS A 68 0.24 -2.35 1.54
CA CYS A 68 0.97 -3.50 1.03
C CYS A 68 0.89 -4.70 2.00
N ILE A 69 1.08 -4.46 3.30
CA ILE A 69 0.93 -5.49 4.33
C ILE A 69 -0.49 -6.08 4.27
N GLN A 70 -1.51 -5.22 4.16
CA GLN A 70 -2.90 -5.64 4.06
C GLN A 70 -3.20 -6.47 2.82
N ALA A 71 -2.50 -6.22 1.71
CA ALA A 71 -2.57 -6.98 0.47
C ALA A 71 -1.80 -8.32 0.51
N GLY A 72 -1.11 -8.63 1.60
CA GLY A 72 -0.42 -9.92 1.79
C GLY A 72 1.10 -9.83 1.85
N VAL A 73 1.69 -8.64 1.71
CA VAL A 73 3.15 -8.49 1.85
C VAL A 73 3.57 -8.78 3.29
N ASN A 74 4.55 -9.68 3.47
CA ASN A 74 5.08 -10.03 4.77
C ASN A 74 6.37 -9.26 5.03
N LEU A 75 6.36 -8.39 6.05
CA LEU A 75 7.52 -7.64 6.50
C LEU A 75 7.93 -8.15 7.89
N PRO A 76 9.15 -8.70 8.09
CA PRO A 76 9.55 -9.30 9.37
C PRO A 76 9.46 -8.37 10.58
N LYS A 77 9.61 -7.06 10.36
CA LYS A 77 9.54 -6.03 11.41
C LYS A 77 8.12 -5.55 11.71
N LEU A 78 7.15 -5.91 10.86
CA LEU A 78 5.75 -5.46 10.91
C LEU A 78 4.83 -6.69 10.75
N PRO A 79 4.84 -7.60 11.74
CA PRO A 79 4.04 -8.81 11.67
C PRO A 79 2.55 -8.48 11.71
N THR A 80 1.75 -9.22 10.93
CA THR A 80 0.30 -9.09 10.93
C THR A 80 -0.35 -10.47 10.94
N LYS A 81 -1.47 -10.59 11.65
CA LYS A 81 -2.27 -11.81 11.72
C LYS A 81 -2.95 -12.04 10.36
N ARG A 82 -2.50 -13.08 9.65
CA ARG A 82 -3.17 -13.58 8.45
C ARG A 82 -4.37 -14.43 8.88
N ARG A 83 -5.58 -13.91 8.65
CA ARG A 83 -6.81 -14.63 8.96
C ARG A 83 -7.32 -15.35 7.72
N LYS A 84 -7.87 -16.54 7.94
CA LYS A 84 -8.79 -17.24 7.03
C LYS A 84 -10.14 -16.50 7.01
N PRO A 85 -11.11 -16.88 6.15
CA PRO A 85 -12.47 -16.38 6.26
C PRO A 85 -12.98 -16.37 7.71
N VAL A 86 -13.77 -15.36 8.03
CA VAL A 86 -14.14 -15.02 9.41
C VAL A 86 -15.64 -15.18 9.59
N ILE A 87 -16.07 -15.78 10.69
CA ILE A 87 -17.49 -15.92 11.09
C ILE A 87 -17.83 -14.83 12.09
N ARG A 88 -18.88 -14.05 11.81
CA ARG A 88 -19.41 -13.06 12.73
C ARG A 88 -20.54 -13.68 13.55
N ILE A 89 -20.32 -13.86 14.84
CA ILE A 89 -21.36 -14.36 15.77
C ILE A 89 -22.28 -13.21 16.18
N SER A 90 -21.71 -12.04 16.46
CA SER A 90 -22.47 -10.85 16.86
C SER A 90 -21.85 -9.56 16.33
N LYS A 91 -22.38 -8.40 16.74
CA LYS A 91 -21.83 -7.09 16.33
C LYS A 91 -20.35 -6.95 16.71
N SER A 92 -19.94 -7.51 17.84
CA SER A 92 -18.58 -7.38 18.39
C SER A 92 -17.83 -8.71 18.47
N GLU A 93 -18.51 -9.84 18.28
CA GLU A 93 -17.89 -11.16 18.39
C GLU A 93 -17.59 -11.76 17.01
N ILE A 94 -16.32 -12.03 16.79
CA ILE A 94 -15.75 -12.41 15.52
C ILE A 94 -14.76 -13.56 15.77
N ILE A 95 -15.04 -14.73 15.18
CA ILE A 95 -14.21 -15.94 15.25
C ILE A 95 -13.65 -16.27 13.88
N ASP A 96 -12.43 -16.81 13.85
CA ASP A 96 -11.82 -17.30 12.62
C ASP A 96 -12.48 -18.64 12.23
N ALA A 97 -12.80 -18.83 10.94
CA ALA A 97 -13.24 -20.13 10.45
C ALA A 97 -12.03 -21.09 10.51
N ASN A 98 -12.07 -22.03 11.45
CA ASN A 98 -10.97 -22.94 11.67
C ASN A 98 -11.07 -24.12 10.69
N GLU A 99 -10.01 -24.34 9.90
CA GLU A 99 -9.91 -25.44 8.93
C GLU A 99 -8.96 -26.54 9.47
N ASP A 100 -8.87 -26.69 10.80
CA ASP A 100 -7.97 -27.69 11.44
C ASP A 100 -8.41 -29.15 11.17
N ASP A 101 -9.58 -29.37 10.56
CA ASP A 101 -10.03 -30.69 10.08
C ASP A 101 -9.55 -31.02 8.65
N LEU A 102 -8.82 -30.10 7.98
CA LEU A 102 -8.22 -30.35 6.67
C LEU A 102 -6.73 -30.66 6.82
N LEU A 103 -6.30 -31.76 6.17
CA LEU A 103 -4.91 -32.22 6.16
C LEU A 103 -3.95 -31.08 5.78
N ASP A 104 -2.89 -30.89 6.58
CA ASP A 104 -1.95 -29.77 6.46
C ASP A 104 -1.39 -29.61 5.04
N PRO A 105 -1.50 -28.42 4.41
CA PRO A 105 -0.69 -28.08 3.26
C PRO A 105 0.77 -27.89 3.68
N MET A 106 1.66 -28.43 2.85
CA MET A 106 3.12 -28.55 3.00
C MET A 106 3.82 -27.27 3.53
N PRO A 107 4.89 -27.38 4.35
CA PRO A 107 5.51 -26.25 5.05
C PRO A 107 5.93 -25.11 4.12
N GLU A 108 5.58 -23.88 4.51
CA GLU A 108 5.92 -22.65 3.81
C GLU A 108 7.45 -22.48 3.71
N VAL A 109 7.93 -22.41 2.47
CA VAL A 109 9.31 -22.06 2.14
C VAL A 109 9.53 -20.59 2.49
N SER A 110 10.58 -20.34 3.28
CA SER A 110 11.13 -19.02 3.60
C SER A 110 11.06 -18.06 2.41
N PRO A 111 10.42 -16.88 2.52
CA PRO A 111 10.45 -15.92 1.43
C PRO A 111 11.88 -15.39 1.31
N GLU A 112 12.53 -15.72 0.19
CA GLU A 112 13.76 -15.07 -0.25
C GLU A 112 13.58 -13.54 -0.21
N PRO A 113 14.63 -12.78 0.11
CA PRO A 113 14.53 -11.33 0.19
C PRO A 113 14.09 -10.77 -1.16
N ILE A 114 12.84 -10.30 -1.23
CA ILE A 114 12.39 -9.42 -2.30
C ILE A 114 13.16 -8.11 -2.10
N LEU A 115 14.23 -7.94 -2.85
CA LEU A 115 14.67 -6.67 -3.45
C LEU A 115 16.02 -6.91 -4.15
N THR A 116 15.96 -7.23 -5.44
CA THR A 116 16.89 -6.58 -6.36
C THR A 116 16.08 -5.51 -7.07
N GLU A 117 16.25 -4.27 -6.63
CA GLU A 117 15.94 -3.15 -7.52
C GLU A 117 16.70 -3.40 -8.82
N ILE A 118 15.98 -3.39 -9.94
CA ILE A 118 16.63 -3.41 -11.25
C ILE A 118 17.48 -2.14 -11.30
N PRO A 119 18.79 -2.23 -11.58
CA PRO A 119 19.63 -1.06 -11.66
C PRO A 119 19.04 -0.10 -12.70
N VAL A 120 18.98 1.19 -12.35
CA VAL A 120 18.39 2.27 -13.17
C VAL A 120 18.89 2.26 -14.63
N SER A 121 20.09 1.70 -14.85
CA SER A 121 20.73 1.46 -16.15
C SER A 121 19.93 0.58 -17.13
N GLU A 122 19.00 -0.26 -16.67
CA GLU A 122 18.25 -1.22 -17.50
C GLU A 122 16.83 -0.75 -17.85
N ILE A 123 16.41 0.42 -17.34
CA ILE A 123 15.08 0.98 -17.62
C ILE A 123 15.10 1.64 -19.01
N VAL A 124 14.69 0.89 -20.03
CA VAL A 124 14.48 1.42 -21.39
C VAL A 124 13.01 1.84 -21.53
N SER A 125 12.78 3.12 -21.83
CA SER A 125 11.46 3.64 -22.15
C SER A 125 10.97 3.06 -23.48
N PRO A 126 9.72 2.57 -23.58
CA PRO A 126 9.15 2.15 -24.86
C PRO A 126 8.99 3.35 -25.80
N CYS A 127 9.53 3.22 -27.02
CA CYS A 127 9.43 4.19 -28.11
C CYS A 127 8.01 4.37 -28.64
#